data_AF-A0A2S0LA70-F1
#
_entry.id   AF-A0A2S0LA70-F1
#
_cell.length_a   1.000
_cell.length_b   1.000
_cell.length_c   1.000
_cell.angle_alpha   90.00
_cell.angle_beta   90.00
_cell.angle_gamma   90.00
#
_symmetry.space_group_name_H-M   'P 1'
#
loop_
_entity.id
_entity.type
_entity.pdbx_description
1 polymer ?
#
loop_
_entity_poly.entity_id
_entity_poly.type
_entity_poly.pdbx_seq_one_letter_code
_entity_poly.pdbx_strand_id
1 'polypeptide(L)'
;MTQFITQKDQIIAQMRAELLATATEDRYYTEENITDCKAHLEAFLAKLEKADQATDKQTYLAEAIQTLCEQLSTFNNPEEEEMREYLWGFLYLGYTKELTDFIREAALVYGFKPIPTVIDLYYCRVEIGGFDCFSVVLGGIEEENFVSLEYDPNTHQFYYDENPYGDPFPLPLYNVQVKPDYSELSFEVLSRDKLQHFCFLAQYPSDKVWIKAIYDLHTQKIVLNRREKHWSTITLGTEKGKIIELRTTQYDNEGDIIPSAEDGGGFSVFTMGINEENKLQSRNEIADTKILFEKTFFRDAREEEWRLYELQHIAIQKGVVTITSTDVVRTRDENWQLITGTIASISLSYELKNSDFVLNFIQEVINNLKEQ
;
A
#
# COMPACT_ATOMS: atom_id res chain seq x y z
N MET A 1 -20.76 -28.45 9.28
CA MET A 1 -22.04 -27.71 9.38
C MET A 1 -22.35 -27.20 10.79
N THR A 2 -22.54 -28.06 11.81
CA THR A 2 -22.99 -27.64 13.16
C THR A 2 -22.19 -26.48 13.77
N GLN A 3 -20.86 -26.50 13.66
CA GLN A 3 -20.00 -25.39 14.12
C GLN A 3 -20.36 -24.05 13.47
N PHE A 4 -20.53 -24.03 12.14
CA PHE A 4 -20.84 -22.81 11.40
C PHE A 4 -22.24 -22.29 11.69
N ILE A 5 -23.21 -23.17 11.95
CA ILE A 5 -24.53 -22.75 12.43
C ILE A 5 -24.39 -22.02 13.77
N THR A 6 -23.63 -22.57 14.70
CA THR A 6 -23.38 -21.93 16.01
C THR A 6 -22.64 -20.60 15.89
N GLN A 7 -21.57 -20.53 15.09
CA GLN A 7 -20.83 -19.29 14.85
C GLN A 7 -21.72 -18.20 14.24
N LYS A 8 -22.52 -18.55 13.21
CA LYS A 8 -23.51 -17.64 12.61
C LYS A 8 -24.49 -17.11 13.65
N ASP A 9 -25.07 -17.98 14.48
CA ASP A 9 -26.02 -17.55 15.51
C ASP A 9 -25.37 -16.63 16.57
N GLN A 10 -24.09 -16.85 16.89
CA GLN A 10 -23.32 -15.97 17.78
C GLN A 10 -23.09 -14.58 17.16
N ILE A 11 -22.68 -14.54 15.89
CA ILE A 11 -22.50 -13.29 15.13
C ILE A 11 -23.80 -12.48 15.12
N ILE A 12 -24.93 -13.12 14.78
CA ILE A 12 -26.22 -12.44 14.75
C ILE A 12 -26.65 -11.94 16.13
N ALA A 13 -26.38 -12.70 17.20
CA ALA A 13 -26.65 -12.27 18.56
C ALA A 13 -25.79 -11.06 18.96
N GLN A 14 -24.52 -11.03 18.56
CA GLN A 14 -23.62 -9.90 18.78
C GLN A 14 -24.12 -8.64 18.05
N MET A 15 -24.44 -8.74 16.75
CA MET A 15 -24.98 -7.61 15.98
C MET A 15 -26.24 -7.02 16.63
N ARG A 16 -27.15 -7.87 17.12
CA ARG A 16 -28.34 -7.39 17.85
C ARG A 16 -28.00 -6.70 19.17
N ALA A 17 -27.02 -7.22 19.90
CA ALA A 17 -26.59 -6.62 21.16
C ALA A 17 -25.97 -5.24 20.93
N GLU A 18 -25.13 -5.10 19.89
CA GLU A 18 -24.56 -3.83 19.45
C GLU A 18 -25.65 -2.84 19.00
N LEU A 19 -26.60 -3.27 18.16
CA LEU A 19 -27.75 -2.44 17.74
C LEU A 19 -28.54 -1.88 18.92
N LEU A 20 -28.78 -2.71 19.95
CA LEU A 20 -29.50 -2.33 21.16
C LEU A 20 -28.69 -1.39 22.06
N ALA A 21 -27.37 -1.52 22.06
CA ALA A 21 -26.46 -0.66 22.84
C ALA A 21 -26.21 0.70 22.18
N THR A 22 -26.40 0.81 20.87
CA THR A 22 -26.17 2.03 20.08
C THR A 22 -27.42 2.91 20.00
N ALA A 23 -27.23 4.22 20.23
CA ALA A 23 -28.29 5.23 20.10
C ALA A 23 -28.84 5.26 18.66
N THR A 24 -30.12 5.57 18.47
CA THR A 24 -30.81 5.38 17.18
C THR A 24 -30.16 6.17 16.05
N GLU A 25 -29.73 7.39 16.35
CA GLU A 25 -29.04 8.32 15.48
C GLU A 25 -27.65 7.85 15.04
N ASP A 26 -27.03 6.94 15.80
CA ASP A 26 -25.68 6.42 15.55
C ASP A 26 -25.70 4.99 14.98
N ARG A 27 -26.88 4.44 14.67
CA ARG A 27 -27.02 3.07 14.15
C ARG A 27 -26.61 3.00 12.68
N TYR A 28 -25.64 2.14 12.40
CA TYR A 28 -25.19 1.82 11.04
C TYR A 28 -26.05 0.79 10.32
N TYR A 29 -26.84 0.00 11.05
CA TYR A 29 -27.72 -1.04 10.49
C TYR A 29 -29.01 -1.13 11.30
N THR A 30 -30.02 -1.77 10.72
CA THR A 30 -31.35 -1.99 11.32
C THR A 30 -31.58 -3.45 11.68
N GLU A 31 -32.66 -3.75 12.43
CA GLU A 31 -33.06 -5.14 12.70
C GLU A 31 -33.44 -5.90 11.41
N GLU A 32 -33.94 -5.19 10.39
CA GLU A 32 -34.18 -5.76 9.06
C GLU A 32 -32.87 -6.21 8.42
N ASN A 33 -31.85 -5.34 8.42
CA ASN A 33 -30.52 -5.70 7.91
C ASN A 33 -29.91 -6.92 8.64
N ILE A 34 -30.07 -7.02 9.97
CA ILE A 34 -29.59 -8.19 10.72
C ILE A 34 -30.35 -9.46 10.33
N THR A 35 -31.68 -9.33 10.13
CA THR A 35 -32.52 -10.45 9.70
C THR A 35 -32.12 -10.93 8.30
N ASP A 36 -31.87 -10.01 7.38
CA ASP A 36 -31.38 -10.30 6.03
C ASP A 36 -29.98 -10.91 6.07
N CYS A 37 -29.06 -10.36 6.87
CA CYS A 37 -27.73 -10.92 7.10
C CYS A 37 -27.83 -12.39 7.52
N LYS A 38 -28.67 -12.70 8.51
CA LYS A 38 -28.90 -14.08 8.95
C LYS A 38 -29.38 -14.96 7.80
N ALA A 39 -30.34 -14.50 7.01
CA ALA A 39 -30.87 -15.24 5.88
C ALA A 39 -29.81 -15.47 4.78
N HIS A 40 -28.98 -14.47 4.49
CA HIS A 40 -27.87 -14.56 3.54
C HIS A 40 -26.81 -15.57 4.01
N LEU A 41 -26.43 -15.55 5.28
CA LEU A 41 -25.50 -16.54 5.85
C LEU A 41 -26.07 -17.96 5.83
N GLU A 42 -27.37 -18.14 6.09
CA GLU A 42 -28.05 -19.44 5.97
C GLU A 42 -28.08 -19.94 4.52
N ALA A 43 -28.37 -19.05 3.56
CA ALA A 43 -28.34 -19.37 2.14
C ALA A 43 -26.93 -19.74 1.67
N PHE A 44 -25.90 -19.02 2.16
CA PHE A 44 -24.50 -19.34 1.90
C PHE A 44 -24.13 -20.73 2.42
N LEU A 45 -24.45 -21.05 3.68
CA LEU A 45 -24.21 -22.39 4.24
C LEU A 45 -24.91 -23.50 3.44
N ALA A 46 -26.15 -23.25 3.00
CA ALA A 46 -26.90 -24.19 2.18
C ALA A 46 -26.28 -24.38 0.78
N LYS A 47 -25.64 -23.35 0.20
CA LYS A 47 -24.81 -23.49 -1.00
C LYS A 47 -23.59 -24.36 -0.68
N LEU A 48 -22.84 -24.07 0.38
CA LEU A 48 -21.64 -24.83 0.75
C LEU A 48 -21.90 -26.35 0.90
N GLU A 49 -23.03 -26.76 1.49
CA GLU A 49 -23.40 -28.20 1.60
C GLU A 49 -23.57 -28.90 0.26
N LYS A 50 -23.93 -28.15 -0.78
CA LYS A 50 -24.14 -28.67 -2.13
C LYS A 50 -22.88 -28.62 -2.98
N ALA A 51 -21.76 -28.10 -2.45
CA ALA A 51 -20.53 -27.90 -3.21
C ALA A 51 -19.98 -29.21 -3.81
N ASP A 52 -20.11 -30.34 -3.13
CA ASP A 52 -19.67 -31.66 -3.64
C ASP A 52 -20.54 -32.20 -4.78
N GLN A 53 -21.70 -31.59 -5.03
CA GLN A 53 -22.62 -31.96 -6.12
C GLN A 53 -22.36 -31.12 -7.39
N ALA A 54 -21.58 -30.04 -7.29
CA ALA A 54 -21.25 -29.19 -8.42
C ALA A 54 -20.20 -29.84 -9.32
N THR A 55 -20.36 -29.72 -10.64
CA THR A 55 -19.38 -30.20 -11.63
C THR A 55 -18.03 -29.49 -11.47
N ASP A 56 -18.06 -28.19 -11.20
CA ASP A 56 -16.90 -27.40 -10.83
C ASP A 56 -17.11 -26.83 -9.42
N LYS A 57 -16.52 -27.53 -8.45
CA LYS A 57 -16.62 -27.16 -7.03
C LYS A 57 -15.95 -25.81 -6.72
N GLN A 58 -14.84 -25.46 -7.38
CA GLN A 58 -14.14 -24.20 -7.07
C GLN A 58 -14.92 -23.00 -7.56
N THR A 59 -15.37 -23.03 -8.81
CA THR A 59 -16.20 -21.96 -9.39
C THR A 59 -17.51 -21.80 -8.61
N TYR A 60 -18.16 -22.91 -8.25
CA TYR A 60 -19.39 -22.87 -7.45
C TYR A 60 -19.19 -22.22 -6.07
N LEU A 61 -18.08 -22.52 -5.40
CA LEU A 61 -17.74 -21.92 -4.11
C LEU A 61 -17.36 -20.44 -4.26
N ALA A 62 -16.62 -20.07 -5.32
CA ALA A 62 -16.29 -18.68 -5.62
C ALA A 62 -17.56 -17.84 -5.84
N GLU A 63 -18.49 -18.32 -6.65
CA GLU A 63 -19.78 -17.67 -6.88
C GLU A 63 -20.61 -17.55 -5.59
N ALA A 64 -20.55 -18.55 -4.70
CA ALA A 64 -21.24 -18.49 -3.42
C ALA A 64 -20.66 -17.41 -2.50
N ILE A 65 -19.32 -17.26 -2.45
CA ILE A 65 -18.63 -16.19 -1.72
C ILE A 65 -18.98 -14.84 -2.32
N GLN A 66 -18.84 -14.69 -3.64
CA GLN A 66 -19.16 -13.45 -4.35
C GLN A 66 -20.60 -13.02 -4.10
N THR A 67 -21.57 -13.94 -4.26
CA THR A 67 -22.99 -13.64 -4.01
C THR A 67 -23.19 -13.14 -2.58
N LEU A 68 -22.55 -13.77 -1.59
CA LEU A 68 -22.69 -13.35 -0.20
C LEU A 68 -22.07 -11.97 0.02
N CYS A 69 -20.86 -11.72 -0.48
CA CYS A 69 -20.22 -10.42 -0.36
C CYS A 69 -21.06 -9.31 -1.04
N GLU A 70 -21.61 -9.57 -2.22
CA GLU A 70 -22.53 -8.66 -2.91
C GLU A 70 -23.79 -8.40 -2.08
N GLN A 71 -24.45 -9.43 -1.56
CA GLN A 71 -25.65 -9.30 -0.72
C GLN A 71 -25.37 -8.50 0.56
N LEU A 72 -24.24 -8.77 1.22
CA LEU A 72 -23.81 -8.04 2.40
C LEU A 72 -23.38 -6.59 2.08
N SER A 73 -23.02 -6.30 0.82
CA SER A 73 -22.69 -4.94 0.38
C SER A 73 -23.92 -4.08 0.07
N THR A 74 -25.10 -4.69 -0.13
CA THR A 74 -26.32 -4.02 -0.60
C THR A 74 -27.37 -3.78 0.50
N PHE A 75 -26.98 -3.69 1.78
CA PHE A 75 -27.92 -3.50 2.88
C PHE A 75 -28.79 -2.21 2.79
N ASN A 76 -28.57 -1.31 1.83
CA ASN A 76 -29.36 -0.10 1.61
C ASN A 76 -29.81 0.12 0.15
N ASN A 77 -30.86 0.95 0.05
CA ASN A 77 -31.68 1.33 -1.11
C ASN A 77 -30.94 1.35 -2.48
N PRO A 78 -31.39 0.56 -3.48
CA PRO A 78 -30.75 0.48 -4.80
C PRO A 78 -30.83 1.76 -5.65
N GLU A 79 -31.60 2.78 -5.23
CA GLU A 79 -31.84 4.01 -6.00
C GLU A 79 -30.90 5.19 -5.66
N GLU A 80 -30.06 5.10 -4.62
CA GLU A 80 -29.14 6.21 -4.29
C GLU A 80 -27.74 5.98 -4.86
N GLU A 81 -27.41 6.69 -5.95
CA GLU A 81 -26.11 6.63 -6.63
C GLU A 81 -24.94 7.06 -5.72
N GLU A 82 -25.16 8.05 -4.85
CA GLU A 82 -24.17 8.55 -3.87
C GLU A 82 -24.03 7.63 -2.64
N MET A 83 -24.98 6.72 -2.41
CA MET A 83 -24.93 5.77 -1.27
C MET A 83 -24.06 4.53 -1.52
N ARG A 84 -23.42 4.40 -2.68
CA ARG A 84 -22.27 3.48 -2.80
C ARG A 84 -21.12 3.89 -1.88
N GLU A 85 -21.08 5.14 -1.42
CA GLU A 85 -20.16 5.63 -0.39
C GLU A 85 -20.65 5.33 1.04
N TYR A 86 -21.93 4.97 1.23
CA TYR A 86 -22.45 4.45 2.51
C TYR A 86 -22.17 2.95 2.73
N LEU A 87 -21.61 2.24 1.74
CA LEU A 87 -20.98 0.90 1.93
C LEU A 87 -19.97 0.87 3.08
N TRP A 88 -19.51 2.04 3.49
CA TRP A 88 -18.39 2.22 4.38
C TRP A 88 -18.79 1.95 5.81
N GLY A 89 -20.08 1.94 6.18
CA GLY A 89 -20.54 1.45 7.48
C GLY A 89 -20.31 -0.05 7.72
N PHE A 90 -20.16 -0.84 6.64
CA PHE A 90 -19.73 -2.24 6.71
C PHE A 90 -18.19 -2.35 6.86
N LEU A 91 -17.43 -1.36 6.39
CA LEU A 91 -15.96 -1.35 6.33
C LEU A 91 -15.29 -0.56 7.45
N TYR A 92 -15.97 0.45 8.02
CA TYR A 92 -15.39 1.34 9.03
C TYR A 92 -15.58 0.86 10.46
N LEU A 93 -16.49 -0.10 10.74
CA LEU A 93 -16.65 -0.77 12.06
C LEU A 93 -17.70 -1.94 12.02
N GLY A 94 -17.94 -2.61 10.87
CA GLY A 94 -19.20 -3.37 10.68
C GLY A 94 -19.14 -4.79 10.07
N TYR A 95 -18.07 -5.19 9.40
CA TYR A 95 -17.67 -6.59 9.43
C TYR A 95 -17.11 -6.79 10.82
N THR A 96 -17.88 -7.44 11.69
CA THR A 96 -17.25 -8.17 12.77
C THR A 96 -16.17 -9.00 12.07
N LYS A 97 -14.90 -8.90 12.52
CA LYS A 97 -13.82 -9.78 12.04
C LYS A 97 -14.32 -11.23 11.98
N GLU A 98 -15.24 -11.56 12.88
CA GLU A 98 -16.08 -12.74 12.97
C GLU A 98 -16.85 -13.09 11.68
N LEU A 99 -17.48 -12.15 10.98
CA LEU A 99 -18.12 -12.40 9.67
C LEU A 99 -17.06 -12.76 8.60
N THR A 100 -15.92 -12.05 8.56
CA THR A 100 -14.88 -12.31 7.54
C THR A 100 -14.25 -13.67 7.79
N ASP A 101 -13.94 -13.93 9.05
CA ASP A 101 -13.45 -15.21 9.54
C ASP A 101 -14.46 -16.31 9.23
N PHE A 102 -15.76 -16.09 9.48
CA PHE A 102 -16.81 -17.06 9.18
C PHE A 102 -16.84 -17.42 7.69
N ILE A 103 -16.86 -16.45 6.80
CA ILE A 103 -16.93 -16.69 5.35
C ILE A 103 -15.69 -17.45 4.89
N ARG A 104 -14.51 -16.97 5.30
CA ARG A 104 -13.23 -17.58 4.94
C ARG A 104 -13.13 -19.01 5.50
N GLU A 105 -13.34 -19.20 6.79
CA GLU A 105 -13.25 -20.52 7.45
C GLU A 105 -14.25 -21.51 6.87
N ALA A 106 -15.49 -21.08 6.64
CA ALA A 106 -16.50 -21.91 6.02
C ALA A 106 -16.08 -22.31 4.61
N ALA A 107 -15.69 -21.36 3.76
CA ALA A 107 -15.22 -21.66 2.40
C ALA A 107 -14.06 -22.67 2.41
N LEU A 108 -13.06 -22.46 3.26
CA LEU A 108 -11.89 -23.34 3.37
C LEU A 108 -12.25 -24.75 3.85
N VAL A 109 -13.12 -24.88 4.87
CA VAL A 109 -13.56 -26.19 5.37
C VAL A 109 -14.35 -26.97 4.33
N TYR A 110 -15.15 -26.28 3.51
CA TYR A 110 -15.85 -26.91 2.39
C TYR A 110 -14.96 -27.10 1.15
N GLY A 111 -13.67 -26.79 1.23
CA GLY A 111 -12.66 -27.15 0.24
C GLY A 111 -12.39 -26.09 -0.82
N PHE A 112 -12.80 -24.84 -0.61
CA PHE A 112 -12.33 -23.72 -1.43
C PHE A 112 -10.82 -23.59 -1.30
N LYS A 113 -10.14 -23.32 -2.40
CA LYS A 113 -8.69 -23.12 -2.45
C LYS A 113 -8.42 -21.85 -3.22
N PRO A 114 -8.09 -20.74 -2.53
CA PRO A 114 -7.73 -19.49 -3.18
C PRO A 114 -6.60 -19.74 -4.20
N ILE A 115 -6.84 -19.36 -5.45
CA ILE A 115 -5.83 -19.50 -6.51
C ILE A 115 -4.83 -18.35 -6.31
N PRO A 116 -3.53 -18.63 -6.18
CA PRO A 116 -2.53 -17.58 -6.03
C PRO A 116 -2.42 -16.72 -7.30
N THR A 117 -2.55 -15.41 -7.14
CA THR A 117 -2.10 -14.41 -8.10
C THR A 117 -0.62 -14.14 -7.85
N VAL A 118 0.23 -14.61 -8.77
CA VAL A 118 1.68 -14.45 -8.67
C VAL A 118 2.10 -13.16 -9.37
N ILE A 119 2.77 -12.28 -8.65
CA ILE A 119 3.21 -10.97 -9.11
C ILE A 119 4.73 -10.88 -8.92
N ASP A 120 5.46 -10.71 -10.01
CA ASP A 120 6.87 -10.37 -9.95
C ASP A 120 7.03 -8.92 -9.48
N LEU A 121 7.71 -8.70 -8.36
CA LEU A 121 7.95 -7.37 -7.84
C LEU A 121 8.77 -6.56 -8.82
N TYR A 122 8.14 -5.51 -9.33
CA TYR A 122 8.70 -4.61 -10.29
C TYR A 122 8.83 -3.21 -9.72
N TYR A 123 7.83 -2.81 -8.94
CA TYR A 123 7.69 -1.50 -8.31
C TYR A 123 7.37 -1.66 -6.82
N CYS A 124 8.08 -0.92 -5.98
CA CYS A 124 7.78 -0.80 -4.55
C CYS A 124 7.81 0.68 -4.18
N ARG A 125 6.84 1.15 -3.40
CA ARG A 125 6.85 2.51 -2.85
C ARG A 125 6.38 2.50 -1.42
N VAL A 126 7.03 3.30 -0.58
CA VAL A 126 6.57 3.58 0.78
C VAL A 126 6.30 5.08 0.93
N GLU A 127 5.26 5.40 1.68
CA GLU A 127 5.06 6.71 2.28
C GLU A 127 5.10 6.60 3.80
N ILE A 128 5.89 7.46 4.43
CA ILE A 128 6.08 7.51 5.88
C ILE A 128 5.70 8.90 6.35
N GLY A 129 4.65 8.98 7.18
CA GLY A 129 4.28 10.19 7.90
C GLY A 129 3.30 11.14 7.21
N GLY A 130 2.67 10.74 6.10
CA GLY A 130 1.55 11.49 5.49
C GLY A 130 0.30 11.52 6.37
N PHE A 131 -0.07 10.38 6.98
CA PHE A 131 -1.29 10.20 7.78
C PHE A 131 -1.02 9.46 9.11
N ASP A 132 0.14 9.69 9.73
CA ASP A 132 0.65 8.96 10.91
C ASP A 132 0.98 7.46 10.71
N CYS A 133 0.79 6.93 9.50
CA CYS A 133 0.99 5.51 9.17
C CYS A 133 2.17 5.26 8.20
N PHE A 134 2.53 3.98 8.08
CA PHE A 134 3.48 3.44 7.10
C PHE A 134 2.65 2.79 5.99
N SER A 135 2.60 3.42 4.81
CA SER A 135 1.86 2.92 3.66
C SER A 135 2.81 2.37 2.61
N VAL A 136 2.52 1.18 2.07
CA VAL A 136 3.34 0.52 1.06
C VAL A 136 2.49 0.15 -0.15
N VAL A 137 3.02 0.43 -1.33
CA VAL A 137 2.49 -0.09 -2.60
C VAL A 137 3.50 -1.11 -3.15
N LEU A 138 3.02 -2.33 -3.39
CA LEU A 138 3.76 -3.41 -4.06
C LEU A 138 3.14 -3.67 -5.43
N GLY A 139 3.92 -3.60 -6.50
CA GLY A 139 3.38 -3.68 -7.86
C GLY A 139 4.17 -4.53 -8.84
N GLY A 140 3.45 -5.05 -9.83
CA GLY A 140 3.98 -5.64 -11.05
C GLY A 140 4.34 -4.60 -12.13
N ILE A 141 4.56 -5.07 -13.36
CA ILE A 141 4.92 -4.21 -14.51
C ILE A 141 3.75 -3.30 -14.93
N GLU A 142 2.53 -3.82 -14.81
CA GLU A 142 1.31 -3.12 -15.20
C GLU A 142 0.72 -2.38 -14.00
N GLU A 143 0.29 -1.14 -14.20
CA GLU A 143 -0.31 -0.28 -13.17
C GLU A 143 -1.59 -0.88 -12.55
N GLU A 144 -2.23 -1.87 -13.18
CA GLU A 144 -3.42 -2.54 -12.62
C GLU A 144 -3.08 -3.68 -11.65
N ASN A 145 -1.80 -4.06 -11.53
CA ASN A 145 -1.32 -5.16 -10.68
C ASN A 145 -0.54 -4.66 -9.45
N PHE A 146 -1.05 -3.63 -8.76
CA PHE A 146 -0.50 -3.22 -7.47
C PHE A 146 -1.42 -3.60 -6.32
N VAL A 147 -0.80 -3.73 -5.14
CA VAL A 147 -1.47 -3.88 -3.87
C VAL A 147 -1.00 -2.74 -2.96
N SER A 148 -1.97 -1.98 -2.44
CA SER A 148 -1.76 -0.98 -1.41
C SER A 148 -1.95 -1.61 -0.03
N LEU A 149 -1.01 -1.40 0.87
CA LEU A 149 -1.02 -1.88 2.24
C LEU A 149 -0.82 -0.71 3.21
N GLU A 150 -1.68 -0.63 4.22
CA GLU A 150 -1.60 0.39 5.26
C GLU A 150 -1.34 -0.24 6.62
N TYR A 151 -0.30 0.25 7.32
CA TYR A 151 0.04 -0.24 8.66
C TYR A 151 -0.78 0.47 9.74
N ASP A 152 -1.55 -0.29 10.50
CA ASP A 152 -2.25 0.22 11.68
C ASP A 152 -1.36 0.11 12.93
N PRO A 153 -0.95 1.23 13.55
CA PRO A 153 -0.12 1.22 14.74
C PRO A 153 -0.84 0.72 15.99
N ASN A 154 -2.17 0.59 16.01
CA ASN A 154 -2.92 0.10 17.16
C ASN A 154 -2.95 -1.43 17.20
N THR A 155 -3.14 -2.08 16.05
CA THR A 155 -3.16 -3.53 15.92
C THR A 155 -1.76 -4.11 15.62
N HIS A 156 -0.82 -3.25 15.20
CA HIS A 156 0.51 -3.62 14.73
C HIS A 156 0.46 -4.59 13.53
N GLN A 157 -0.43 -4.31 12.60
CA GLN A 157 -0.65 -5.14 11.42
C GLN A 157 -0.89 -4.28 10.19
N PHE A 158 -0.50 -4.82 9.04
CA PHE A 158 -0.92 -4.30 7.75
C PHE A 158 -2.35 -4.73 7.41
N TYR A 159 -3.04 -3.83 6.74
CA TYR A 159 -4.34 -4.01 6.10
C TYR A 159 -4.20 -3.75 4.60
N TYR A 160 -4.96 -4.47 3.79
CA TYR A 160 -5.08 -4.23 2.35
C TYR A 160 -6.03 -3.07 2.11
N ASP A 161 -5.59 -2.06 1.37
CA ASP A 161 -6.44 -0.95 0.97
C ASP A 161 -6.99 -1.19 -0.45
N GLU A 162 -8.29 -1.49 -0.53
CA GLU A 162 -8.97 -1.78 -1.79
C GLU A 162 -9.25 -0.53 -2.64
N ASN A 163 -9.20 0.67 -2.05
CA ASN A 163 -9.50 1.92 -2.74
C ASN A 163 -8.46 3.02 -2.46
N PRO A 164 -7.23 2.87 -2.98
CA PRO A 164 -6.13 3.79 -2.69
C PRO A 164 -6.30 5.19 -3.32
N TYR A 165 -7.32 5.40 -4.15
CA TYR A 165 -7.62 6.69 -4.78
C TYR A 165 -8.83 7.40 -4.17
N GLY A 166 -9.52 6.78 -3.22
CA GLY A 166 -10.57 7.40 -2.41
C GLY A 166 -10.23 7.28 -0.93
N ASP A 167 -11.24 7.20 -0.07
CA ASP A 167 -10.96 6.91 1.33
C ASP A 167 -10.59 5.43 1.50
N PRO A 168 -9.62 5.15 2.38
CA PRO A 168 -9.03 3.83 2.51
C PRO A 168 -10.06 2.80 3.02
N PHE A 169 -10.01 1.59 2.44
CA PHE A 169 -10.83 0.45 2.86
C PHE A 169 -9.94 -0.65 3.43
N PRO A 170 -9.56 -0.57 4.71
CA PRO A 170 -8.59 -1.50 5.29
C PRO A 170 -9.22 -2.89 5.50
N LEU A 171 -8.79 -3.86 4.71
CA LEU A 171 -9.18 -5.26 4.81
C LEU A 171 -8.08 -6.08 5.52
N PRO A 172 -8.42 -6.94 6.49
CA PRO A 172 -7.43 -7.72 7.22
C PRO A 172 -6.70 -8.70 6.29
N LEU A 173 -5.39 -8.83 6.50
CA LEU A 173 -4.59 -9.84 5.84
C LEU A 173 -4.66 -11.17 6.60
N TYR A 174 -4.80 -12.26 5.87
CA TYR A 174 -4.81 -13.63 6.40
C TYR A 174 -3.63 -14.43 5.88
N ASN A 175 -3.22 -15.45 6.63
CA ASN A 175 -2.17 -16.39 6.23
C ASN A 175 -0.90 -15.71 5.70
N VAL A 176 -0.48 -14.60 6.31
CA VAL A 176 0.73 -13.88 5.88
C VAL A 176 1.95 -14.78 6.08
N GLN A 177 2.64 -15.10 4.98
CA GLN A 177 3.74 -16.05 4.93
C GLN A 177 4.91 -15.47 4.14
N VAL A 178 6.11 -15.93 4.48
CA VAL A 178 7.33 -15.53 3.79
C VAL A 178 8.24 -16.73 3.58
N LYS A 179 8.95 -16.78 2.45
CA LYS A 179 10.05 -17.75 2.30
C LYS A 179 11.20 -17.40 3.25
N PRO A 180 11.96 -18.38 3.77
CA PRO A 180 13.07 -18.12 4.69
C PRO A 180 14.16 -17.18 4.16
N ASP A 181 14.30 -17.08 2.83
CA ASP A 181 15.26 -16.20 2.16
C ASP A 181 14.63 -14.88 1.67
N TYR A 182 13.39 -14.59 2.09
CA TYR A 182 12.58 -13.42 1.73
C TYR A 182 12.38 -13.24 0.22
N SER A 183 12.49 -14.32 -0.56
CA SER A 183 12.25 -14.27 -2.01
C SER A 183 10.77 -14.19 -2.38
N GLU A 184 9.87 -14.46 -1.44
CA GLU A 184 8.43 -14.45 -1.65
C GLU A 184 7.70 -14.02 -0.39
N LEU A 185 6.74 -13.11 -0.54
CA LEU A 185 5.72 -12.75 0.44
C LEU A 185 4.37 -13.20 -0.10
N SER A 186 3.55 -13.84 0.73
CA SER A 186 2.18 -14.16 0.35
C SER A 186 1.19 -13.88 1.48
N PHE A 187 -0.06 -13.61 1.10
CA PHE A 187 -1.17 -13.42 2.01
C PHE A 187 -2.50 -13.60 1.28
N GLU A 188 -3.56 -13.79 2.07
CA GLU A 188 -4.94 -13.87 1.61
C GLU A 188 -5.73 -12.64 2.07
N VAL A 189 -6.73 -12.23 1.29
CA VAL A 189 -7.67 -11.16 1.65
C VAL A 189 -9.06 -11.49 1.11
N LEU A 190 -10.10 -11.28 1.93
CA LEU A 190 -11.48 -11.31 1.44
C LEU A 190 -11.84 -9.91 0.94
N SER A 191 -11.66 -9.69 -0.36
CA SER A 191 -12.00 -8.43 -1.03
C SER A 191 -13.48 -8.38 -1.40
N ARG A 192 -13.94 -7.25 -1.96
CA ARG A 192 -15.37 -6.98 -2.21
C ARG A 192 -16.14 -8.11 -2.87
N ASP A 193 -15.52 -8.86 -3.77
CA ASP A 193 -16.17 -9.87 -4.59
C ASP A 193 -15.59 -11.29 -4.43
N LYS A 194 -14.43 -11.45 -3.78
CA LYS A 194 -13.73 -12.75 -3.75
C LYS A 194 -12.67 -12.87 -2.65
N LEU A 195 -12.36 -14.11 -2.29
CA LEU A 195 -11.19 -14.44 -1.48
C LEU A 195 -9.96 -14.56 -2.39
N GLN A 196 -9.05 -13.58 -2.29
CA GLN A 196 -7.83 -13.49 -3.07
C GLN A 196 -6.64 -14.06 -2.31
N HIS A 197 -5.64 -14.54 -3.05
CA HIS A 197 -4.34 -14.94 -2.52
C HIS A 197 -3.26 -14.30 -3.39
N PHE A 198 -2.46 -13.41 -2.81
CA PHE A 198 -1.36 -12.74 -3.49
C PHE A 198 -0.04 -13.40 -3.15
N CYS A 199 0.82 -13.57 -4.16
CA CYS A 199 2.20 -14.06 -4.04
C CYS A 199 3.13 -13.07 -4.74
N PHE A 200 3.92 -12.32 -3.98
CA PHE A 200 4.90 -11.37 -4.51
C PHE A 200 6.28 -12.00 -4.57
N LEU A 201 6.89 -12.02 -5.75
CA LEU A 201 8.21 -12.62 -6.01
C LEU A 201 9.28 -11.54 -6.16
N ALA A 202 10.30 -11.57 -5.30
CA ALA A 202 11.46 -10.68 -5.40
C ALA A 202 12.22 -10.91 -6.70
N GLN A 203 12.45 -9.84 -7.47
CA GLN A 203 13.23 -9.86 -8.72
C GLN A 203 14.62 -9.22 -8.54
N TYR A 204 14.76 -8.37 -7.52
CA TYR A 204 15.96 -7.61 -7.19
C TYR A 204 16.33 -7.79 -5.72
N PRO A 205 17.62 -7.64 -5.34
CA PRO A 205 18.04 -7.76 -3.95
C PRO A 205 17.28 -6.82 -2.99
N SER A 206 16.98 -5.60 -3.45
CA SER A 206 16.17 -4.63 -2.71
C SER A 206 14.79 -5.16 -2.33
N ASP A 207 14.15 -5.95 -3.20
CA ASP A 207 12.78 -6.45 -3.00
C ASP A 207 12.70 -7.39 -1.78
N LYS A 208 13.78 -8.11 -1.50
CA LYS A 208 13.88 -8.95 -0.29
C LYS A 208 13.86 -8.11 0.99
N VAL A 209 14.43 -6.91 0.94
CA VAL A 209 14.40 -5.96 2.07
C VAL A 209 12.98 -5.45 2.28
N TRP A 210 12.27 -5.11 1.20
CA TRP A 210 10.85 -4.73 1.22
C TRP A 210 9.99 -5.83 1.84
N ILE A 211 10.09 -7.06 1.34
CA ILE A 211 9.35 -8.23 1.83
C ILE A 211 9.64 -8.46 3.33
N LYS A 212 10.91 -8.42 3.73
CA LYS A 212 11.31 -8.60 5.13
C LYS A 212 10.69 -7.53 6.03
N ALA A 213 10.78 -6.25 5.65
CA ALA A 213 10.25 -5.15 6.46
C ALA A 213 8.73 -5.27 6.67
N ILE A 214 7.99 -5.60 5.60
CA ILE A 214 6.54 -5.78 5.65
C ILE A 214 6.18 -6.97 6.55
N TYR A 215 6.84 -8.10 6.37
CA TYR A 215 6.60 -9.30 7.17
C TYR A 215 6.92 -9.08 8.65
N ASP A 216 8.07 -8.46 8.94
CA ASP A 216 8.50 -8.20 10.31
C ASP A 216 7.53 -7.23 11.01
N LEU A 217 7.08 -6.17 10.34
CA LEU A 217 6.07 -5.25 10.89
C LEU A 217 4.70 -5.93 11.09
N HIS A 218 4.28 -6.83 10.19
CA HIS A 218 2.99 -7.51 10.31
C HIS A 218 2.98 -8.58 11.42
N THR A 219 4.10 -9.29 11.62
CA THR A 219 4.15 -10.49 12.47
C THR A 219 4.87 -10.28 13.79
N GLN A 220 5.84 -9.38 13.84
CA GLN A 220 6.58 -9.05 15.04
C GLN A 220 5.94 -7.81 15.65
N LYS A 221 5.88 -7.74 16.98
CA LYS A 221 5.48 -6.52 17.69
C LYS A 221 6.57 -5.45 17.59
N ILE A 222 7.03 -5.13 16.38
CA ILE A 222 7.87 -3.96 16.12
C ILE A 222 6.93 -2.77 16.24
N VAL A 223 6.95 -2.18 17.43
CA VAL A 223 6.12 -1.03 17.74
C VAL A 223 6.74 0.19 17.06
N LEU A 224 6.24 0.51 15.87
CA LEU A 224 6.27 1.89 15.41
C LEU A 224 5.29 2.66 16.30
N ASN A 225 5.84 3.42 17.24
CA ASN A 225 5.05 4.36 18.02
C ASN A 225 4.40 5.38 17.08
N ARG A 226 3.36 6.08 17.56
CA ARG A 226 2.84 7.26 16.85
C ARG A 226 3.99 8.18 16.47
N ARG A 227 3.94 8.68 15.23
CA ARG A 227 4.96 9.56 14.66
C ARG A 227 5.27 10.73 15.60
N GLU A 228 6.56 10.98 15.82
CA GLU A 228 6.98 12.19 16.54
C GLU A 228 6.93 13.41 15.61
N LYS A 229 6.49 14.56 16.13
CA LYS A 229 6.27 15.79 15.35
C LYS A 229 7.48 16.25 14.52
N HIS A 230 8.69 15.97 15.00
CA HIS A 230 9.95 16.38 14.37
C HIS A 230 10.54 15.31 13.43
N TRP A 231 9.87 14.16 13.27
CA TRP A 231 10.30 13.15 12.32
C TRP A 231 10.00 13.58 10.89
N SER A 232 10.97 13.39 10.00
CA SER A 232 10.84 13.63 8.57
C SER A 232 9.69 12.79 8.00
N THR A 233 8.91 13.36 7.07
CA THR A 233 8.14 12.52 6.16
C THR A 233 9.04 12.04 5.05
N ILE A 234 8.84 10.81 4.60
CA ILE A 234 9.71 10.17 3.61
C ILE A 234 8.84 9.42 2.61
N THR A 235 9.09 9.68 1.34
CA THR A 235 8.63 8.83 0.23
C THR A 235 9.84 8.18 -0.38
N LEU A 236 9.86 6.84 -0.44
CA LEU A 236 10.90 6.07 -1.11
C LEU A 236 10.24 5.15 -2.13
N GLY A 237 10.65 5.26 -3.39
CA GLY A 237 10.19 4.43 -4.50
C GLY A 237 11.36 3.74 -5.17
N THR A 238 11.20 2.44 -5.43
CA THR A 238 12.12 1.65 -6.24
C THR A 238 11.40 0.98 -7.39
N GLU A 239 12.05 0.95 -8.55
CA GLU A 239 11.59 0.20 -9.71
C GLU A 239 12.75 -0.53 -10.35
N LYS A 240 12.53 -1.80 -10.75
CA LYS A 240 13.57 -2.62 -11.39
C LYS A 240 14.88 -2.66 -10.59
N GLY A 241 14.80 -2.64 -9.26
CA GLY A 241 15.95 -2.58 -8.35
C GLY A 241 16.75 -1.28 -8.42
N LYS A 242 16.13 -0.18 -8.87
CA LYS A 242 16.71 1.16 -8.94
C LYS A 242 15.82 2.13 -8.16
N ILE A 243 16.44 3.17 -7.59
CA ILE A 243 15.69 4.28 -7.01
C ILE A 243 14.98 5.06 -8.11
N ILE A 244 13.68 5.28 -7.95
CA ILE A 244 12.90 6.19 -8.80
C ILE A 244 12.52 7.47 -8.06
N GLU A 245 12.45 7.40 -6.74
CA GLU A 245 12.05 8.51 -5.90
C GLU A 245 12.64 8.34 -4.50
N LEU A 246 13.21 9.41 -3.95
CA LEU A 246 13.41 9.60 -2.52
C LEU A 246 13.16 11.06 -2.21
N ARG A 247 12.05 11.35 -1.55
CA ARG A 247 11.66 12.71 -1.17
C ARG A 247 11.46 12.80 0.32
N THR A 248 11.81 13.96 0.86
CA THR A 248 11.69 14.21 2.28
C THR A 248 11.12 15.59 2.55
N THR A 249 10.28 15.67 3.57
CA THR A 249 9.95 16.93 4.24
C THR A 249 10.52 16.87 5.64
N GLN A 250 11.28 17.89 6.01
CA GLN A 250 11.92 17.99 7.31
C GLN A 250 11.11 18.90 8.23
N TYR A 251 11.15 18.59 9.51
CA TYR A 251 10.42 19.31 10.54
C TYR A 251 11.39 19.75 11.64
N ASP A 252 11.12 20.92 12.20
CA ASP A 252 11.82 21.37 13.39
C ASP A 252 11.29 20.66 14.65
N ASN A 253 11.82 21.04 15.82
CA ASN A 253 11.40 20.42 17.09
C ASN A 253 9.96 20.76 17.48
N GLU A 254 9.36 21.80 16.88
CA GLU A 254 7.97 22.19 17.11
C GLU A 254 7.00 21.53 16.12
N GLY A 255 7.52 20.86 15.09
CA GLY A 255 6.72 20.20 14.06
C GLY A 255 6.38 21.12 12.90
N ASP A 256 7.05 22.26 12.79
CA ASP A 256 6.94 23.16 11.65
C ASP A 256 7.85 22.69 10.51
N ILE A 257 7.38 22.79 9.27
CA ILE A 257 8.14 22.41 8.09
C ILE A 257 9.36 23.33 7.96
N ILE A 258 10.55 22.73 7.85
CA ILE A 258 11.77 23.45 7.47
C ILE A 258 11.77 23.60 5.93
N PRO A 259 11.75 24.83 5.40
CA PRO A 259 11.78 25.05 3.95
C PRO A 259 12.99 24.36 3.31
N SER A 260 12.81 23.77 2.12
CA SER A 260 13.88 23.05 1.43
C SER A 260 15.07 23.94 1.03
N ALA A 261 14.86 25.25 0.91
CA ALA A 261 15.91 26.23 0.63
C ALA A 261 16.71 26.66 1.88
N GLU A 262 16.35 26.18 3.07
CA GLU A 262 17.04 26.47 4.33
C GLU A 262 17.91 25.29 4.78
N ASP A 263 18.89 25.58 5.65
CA ASP A 263 19.74 24.54 6.24
C ASP A 263 18.89 23.58 7.09
N GLY A 264 19.05 22.28 6.84
CA GLY A 264 18.24 21.24 7.47
C GLY A 264 16.89 21.00 6.77
N GLY A 265 16.61 21.69 5.67
CA GLY A 265 15.46 21.43 4.81
C GLY A 265 15.50 20.07 4.12
N GLY A 266 14.34 19.64 3.62
CA GLY A 266 14.20 18.39 2.87
C GLY A 266 14.85 18.42 1.49
N PHE A 267 15.04 17.23 0.92
CA PHE A 267 15.59 17.04 -0.42
C PHE A 267 14.71 16.14 -1.29
N SER A 268 15.01 16.13 -2.58
CA SER A 268 14.33 15.27 -3.54
C SER A 268 15.29 14.69 -4.57
N VAL A 269 15.27 13.36 -4.65
CA VAL A 269 15.83 12.55 -5.73
C VAL A 269 14.66 11.95 -6.50
N PHE A 270 14.66 12.05 -7.82
CA PHE A 270 13.53 11.58 -8.63
C PHE A 270 13.95 11.24 -10.06
N THR A 271 13.26 10.28 -10.67
CA THR A 271 13.48 9.89 -12.06
C THR A 271 12.51 10.60 -12.98
N MET A 272 13.02 11.11 -14.11
CA MET A 272 12.21 11.67 -15.19
C MET A 272 12.70 11.15 -16.55
N GLY A 273 11.77 11.11 -17.50
CA GLY A 273 12.09 10.93 -18.91
C GLY A 273 12.61 12.22 -19.53
N ILE A 274 13.52 12.08 -20.49
CA ILE A 274 13.85 13.14 -21.45
C ILE A 274 13.28 12.71 -22.81
N ASN A 275 12.40 13.55 -23.35
CA ASN A 275 11.68 13.23 -24.58
C ASN A 275 12.43 13.67 -25.85
N GLU A 276 11.86 13.37 -27.01
CA GLU A 276 12.44 13.75 -28.31
C GLU A 276 12.50 15.26 -28.57
N GLU A 277 11.70 16.04 -27.85
CA GLU A 277 11.79 17.50 -27.84
C GLU A 277 12.82 18.04 -26.83
N ASN A 278 13.60 17.16 -26.19
CA ASN A 278 14.59 17.53 -25.17
C ASN A 278 13.99 18.29 -23.96
N LYS A 279 12.78 17.89 -23.55
CA LYS A 279 12.10 18.33 -22.35
C LYS A 279 12.00 17.19 -21.34
N LEU A 280 11.86 17.55 -20.06
CA LEU A 280 11.51 16.59 -19.02
C LEU A 280 10.06 16.17 -19.22
N GLN A 281 9.79 14.88 -19.12
CA GLN A 281 8.46 14.28 -19.21
C GLN A 281 8.31 13.28 -18.08
N SER A 282 7.19 13.36 -17.34
CA SER A 282 6.86 12.32 -16.36
C SER A 282 6.39 11.07 -17.09
N ARG A 283 6.67 9.88 -16.55
CA ARG A 283 6.25 8.63 -17.21
C ARG A 283 4.74 8.53 -17.37
N ASN A 284 3.99 9.07 -16.41
CA ASN A 284 2.53 8.99 -16.37
C ASN A 284 1.88 10.21 -17.05
N GLU A 285 2.68 11.06 -17.69
CA GLU A 285 2.19 12.20 -18.45
C GLU A 285 1.67 11.74 -19.81
N ILE A 286 0.38 11.98 -20.06
CA ILE A 286 -0.22 11.78 -21.38
C ILE A 286 0.33 12.86 -22.31
N ALA A 287 1.26 12.48 -23.20
CA ALA A 287 1.85 13.39 -24.17
C ALA A 287 2.09 12.71 -25.52
N ASP A 288 2.06 13.50 -26.60
CA ASP A 288 2.33 13.06 -27.97
C ASP A 288 3.82 12.80 -28.25
N THR A 289 4.68 12.95 -27.23
CA THR A 289 6.13 12.81 -27.35
C THR A 289 6.62 11.53 -26.69
N LYS A 290 7.64 10.92 -27.29
CA LYS A 290 8.25 9.71 -26.76
C LYS A 290 9.41 10.03 -25.81
N ILE A 291 9.43 9.39 -24.64
CA ILE A 291 10.60 9.36 -23.76
C ILE A 291 11.74 8.59 -24.45
N LEU A 292 12.87 9.26 -24.69
CA LEU A 292 14.05 8.67 -25.30
C LEU A 292 14.91 7.93 -24.28
N PHE A 293 15.05 8.50 -23.08
CA PHE A 293 15.80 7.91 -21.98
C PHE A 293 15.32 8.45 -20.64
N GLU A 294 15.45 7.64 -19.60
CA GLU A 294 15.14 8.03 -18.21
C GLU A 294 16.43 8.29 -17.44
N LYS A 295 16.40 9.32 -16.61
CA LYS A 295 17.51 9.72 -15.75
C LYS A 295 17.00 10.06 -14.36
N THR A 296 17.80 9.74 -13.35
CA THR A 296 17.54 10.13 -11.97
C THR A 296 18.28 11.42 -11.68
N PHE A 297 17.57 12.39 -11.13
CA PHE A 297 18.07 13.72 -10.84
C PHE A 297 17.87 14.08 -9.37
N PHE A 298 18.60 15.11 -8.94
CA PHE A 298 18.29 15.86 -7.74
C PHE A 298 18.55 17.35 -7.97
N ARG A 299 18.03 18.18 -7.06
CA ARG A 299 18.25 19.63 -7.06
C ARG A 299 18.75 20.07 -5.68
N ASP A 300 19.69 21.01 -5.66
CA ASP A 300 19.94 21.80 -4.46
C ASP A 300 18.91 22.94 -4.38
N ALA A 301 17.95 22.83 -3.46
CA ALA A 301 16.90 23.82 -3.30
C ALA A 301 17.41 25.15 -2.69
N ARG A 302 18.65 25.17 -2.15
CA ARG A 302 19.30 26.37 -1.62
C ARG A 302 19.89 27.25 -2.72
N GLU A 303 20.05 26.71 -3.93
CA GLU A 303 20.49 27.48 -5.09
C GLU A 303 19.33 28.30 -5.67
N GLU A 304 19.60 29.59 -5.91
CA GLU A 304 18.66 30.49 -6.60
C GLU A 304 18.44 30.05 -8.06
N GLU A 305 19.49 29.58 -8.72
CA GLU A 305 19.40 29.09 -10.09
C GLU A 305 18.77 27.70 -10.16
N TRP A 306 17.89 27.50 -11.14
CA TRP A 306 17.33 26.18 -11.40
C TRP A 306 18.37 25.30 -12.09
N ARG A 307 18.78 24.23 -11.41
CA ARG A 307 19.71 23.22 -11.91
C ARG A 307 19.22 21.83 -11.51
N LEU A 308 19.36 20.87 -12.42
CA LEU A 308 19.20 19.44 -12.14
C LEU A 308 20.52 18.73 -12.29
N TYR A 309 20.92 18.05 -11.24
CA TYR A 309 22.15 17.27 -11.19
C TYR A 309 21.81 15.81 -11.49
N GLU A 310 22.46 15.22 -12.50
CA GLU A 310 22.29 13.78 -12.79
C GLU A 310 22.90 12.98 -11.63
N LEU A 311 22.12 12.10 -11.01
CA LEU A 311 22.52 11.30 -9.86
C LEU A 311 23.61 10.30 -10.26
N GLN A 312 24.74 10.31 -9.54
CA GLN A 312 25.77 9.26 -9.64
C GLN A 312 25.58 8.22 -8.55
N HIS A 313 25.45 8.67 -7.30
CA HIS A 313 25.43 7.79 -6.14
C HIS A 313 24.59 8.40 -5.03
N ILE A 314 23.94 7.53 -4.26
CA ILE A 314 23.27 7.87 -3.02
C ILE A 314 23.64 6.85 -1.94
N ALA A 315 23.98 7.36 -0.77
CA ALA A 315 24.26 6.55 0.41
C ALA A 315 23.52 7.12 1.61
N ILE A 316 23.25 6.26 2.58
CA ILE A 316 22.78 6.68 3.90
C ILE A 316 23.58 5.94 4.96
N GLN A 317 24.05 6.70 5.95
CA GLN A 317 24.80 6.17 7.07
C GLN A 317 24.40 6.90 8.34
N LYS A 318 23.86 6.16 9.32
CA LYS A 318 23.45 6.71 10.63
C LYS A 318 22.51 7.93 10.49
N GLY A 319 21.52 7.81 9.60
CA GLY A 319 20.55 8.88 9.33
C GLY A 319 21.04 10.01 8.43
N VAL A 320 22.33 10.06 8.06
CA VAL A 320 22.84 11.06 7.10
C VAL A 320 22.78 10.50 5.69
N VAL A 321 22.00 11.14 4.82
CA VAL A 321 21.94 10.85 3.38
C VAL A 321 22.96 11.70 2.65
N THR A 322 23.82 11.07 1.85
CA THR A 322 24.76 11.74 0.96
C THR A 322 24.37 11.47 -0.48
N ILE A 323 24.24 12.53 -1.28
CA ILE A 323 23.83 12.49 -2.68
C ILE A 323 24.94 13.10 -3.52
N THR A 324 25.46 12.35 -4.47
CA THR A 324 26.58 12.76 -5.32
C THR A 324 26.13 12.83 -6.77
N SER A 325 26.45 13.94 -7.45
CA SER A 325 26.18 14.10 -8.88
C SER A 325 27.26 13.47 -9.73
N THR A 326 26.91 13.16 -10.97
CA THR A 326 27.89 13.02 -12.05
C THR A 326 28.51 14.39 -12.39
N ASP A 327 29.28 14.45 -13.47
CA ASP A 327 29.74 15.71 -14.08
C ASP A 327 28.67 16.38 -14.97
N VAL A 328 27.47 15.81 -15.09
CA VAL A 328 26.39 16.35 -15.92
C VAL A 328 25.40 17.17 -15.11
N VAL A 329 25.12 18.39 -15.58
CA VAL A 329 24.05 19.26 -15.07
C VAL A 329 23.09 19.61 -16.20
N ARG A 330 21.80 19.73 -15.89
CA ARG A 330 20.79 20.27 -16.79
C ARG A 330 20.27 21.61 -16.26
N THR A 331 20.20 22.59 -17.15
CA THR A 331 19.58 23.90 -16.89
C THR A 331 18.48 24.14 -17.93
N ARG A 332 17.79 25.28 -17.84
CA ARG A 332 16.78 25.70 -18.80
C ARG A 332 17.21 26.97 -19.52
N ASP A 333 16.95 27.01 -20.83
CA ASP A 333 17.02 28.26 -21.59
C ASP A 333 15.74 29.10 -21.41
N GLU A 334 15.68 30.25 -22.08
CA GLU A 334 14.53 31.16 -22.06
C GLU A 334 13.23 30.52 -22.61
N ASN A 335 13.35 29.46 -23.40
CA ASN A 335 12.24 28.69 -23.97
C ASN A 335 11.95 27.40 -23.17
N TRP A 336 12.52 27.26 -21.98
CA TRP A 336 12.40 26.08 -21.10
C TRP A 336 12.97 24.77 -21.68
N GLN A 337 13.84 24.86 -22.69
CA GLN A 337 14.57 23.72 -23.24
C GLN A 337 15.72 23.30 -22.34
N LEU A 338 15.96 21.99 -22.22
CA LEU A 338 17.06 21.49 -21.40
C LEU A 338 18.41 21.75 -22.06
N ILE A 339 19.27 22.53 -21.40
CA ILE A 339 20.67 22.66 -21.78
C ILE A 339 21.48 21.68 -20.96
N THR A 340 22.35 20.91 -21.62
CA THR A 340 23.31 20.02 -20.94
C THR A 340 24.63 20.76 -20.73
N GLY A 341 25.07 20.86 -19.49
CA GLY A 341 26.36 21.42 -19.10
C GLY A 341 27.24 20.38 -18.42
N THR A 342 28.51 20.73 -18.26
CA THR A 342 29.48 19.95 -17.50
C THR A 342 29.94 20.72 -16.27
N ILE A 343 29.98 20.06 -15.12
CA ILE A 343 30.39 20.61 -13.83
C ILE A 343 31.41 19.69 -13.15
N ALA A 344 32.09 20.20 -12.12
CA ALA A 344 32.69 19.32 -11.13
C ALA A 344 31.57 18.61 -10.36
N SER A 345 31.74 17.31 -10.09
CA SER A 345 30.80 16.54 -9.26
C SER A 345 30.59 17.25 -7.92
N ILE A 346 29.32 17.36 -7.52
CA ILE A 346 28.92 17.93 -6.23
C ILE A 346 28.44 16.82 -5.31
N SER A 347 28.56 17.06 -4.01
CA SER A 347 28.07 16.15 -2.98
C SER A 347 27.29 16.94 -1.94
N LEU A 348 26.03 16.58 -1.74
CA LEU A 348 25.14 17.19 -0.76
C LEU A 348 24.86 16.19 0.35
N SER A 349 24.64 16.68 1.58
CA SER A 349 24.35 15.84 2.73
C SER A 349 23.18 16.39 3.52
N TYR A 350 22.28 15.49 3.91
CA TYR A 350 21.04 15.79 4.60
C TYR A 350 20.87 14.84 5.78
N GLU A 351 20.44 15.35 6.93
CA GLU A 351 20.12 14.53 8.09
C GLU A 351 18.64 14.15 8.05
N LEU A 352 18.34 12.85 8.19
CA LEU A 352 16.99 12.32 8.36
C LEU A 352 16.71 12.05 9.83
N LYS A 353 15.58 12.57 10.31
CA LYS A 353 15.07 12.30 11.66
C LYS A 353 13.92 11.33 11.56
N ASN A 354 14.09 10.10 12.00
CA ASN A 354 12.99 9.14 12.08
C ASN A 354 13.35 8.03 13.08
N SER A 355 12.46 7.05 13.24
CA SER A 355 12.75 5.84 14.01
C SER A 355 13.95 5.06 13.42
N ASP A 356 14.69 4.38 14.29
CA ASP A 356 15.81 3.51 13.88
C ASP A 356 15.37 2.45 12.86
N PHE A 357 14.15 1.92 13.00
CA PHE A 357 13.59 0.96 12.04
C PHE A 357 13.52 1.57 10.64
N VAL A 358 12.92 2.75 10.50
CA VAL A 358 12.74 3.43 9.21
C VAL A 358 14.09 3.79 8.58
N LEU A 359 15.01 4.34 9.38
CA LEU A 359 16.34 4.71 8.89
C LEU A 359 17.12 3.48 8.42
N ASN A 360 17.08 2.38 9.18
CA ASN A 360 17.72 1.11 8.80
C ASN A 360 17.06 0.50 7.56
N PHE A 361 15.74 0.53 7.45
CA PHE A 361 15.01 0.04 6.28
C PHE A 361 15.43 0.78 5.01
N ILE A 362 15.41 2.11 5.02
CA ILE A 362 15.83 2.93 3.87
C ILE A 362 17.30 2.65 3.53
N GLN A 363 18.15 2.53 4.55
CA GLN A 363 19.56 2.18 4.37
C GLN A 363 19.76 0.83 3.71
N GLU A 364 19.06 -0.20 4.17
CA GLU A 364 19.14 -1.53 3.57
C GLU A 364 18.60 -1.55 2.14
N VAL A 365 17.51 -0.83 1.84
CA VAL A 365 17.01 -0.70 0.47
C VAL A 365 18.07 -0.07 -0.42
N ILE A 366 18.61 1.11 -0.04
CA ILE A 366 19.61 1.84 -0.83
C ILE A 366 20.86 0.98 -1.07
N ASN A 367 21.37 0.30 -0.04
CA ASN A 367 22.55 -0.56 -0.14
C ASN A 367 22.34 -1.79 -1.06
N ASN A 368 21.09 -2.20 -1.26
CA ASN A 368 20.73 -3.33 -2.11
C ASN A 368 20.16 -2.91 -3.48
N LEU A 369 20.18 -1.61 -3.80
CA LEU A 369 19.97 -1.16 -5.16
C LEU A 369 21.12 -1.64 -6.04
N LYS A 370 20.83 -1.99 -7.28
CA LYS A 370 21.87 -2.35 -8.23
C LYS A 370 22.73 -1.10 -8.49
N GLU A 371 24.02 -1.17 -8.15
CA GLU A 371 25.03 -0.24 -8.68
C GLU A 371 24.95 -0.28 -10.21
N GLN A 372 24.87 0.88 -10.85
CA GLN A 372 24.86 1.00 -12.32
C GLN A 372 26.27 0.90 -12.89
#